data_AF-A0A0L9T4P1-F1
#
_entry.id   AF-A0A0L9T4P1-F1
#
_cell.length_a   1.000
_cell.length_b   1.000
_cell.length_c   1.000
_cell.angle_alpha   90.00
_cell.angle_beta   90.00
_cell.angle_gamma   90.00
#
_symmetry.space_group_name_H-M   'P 1'
#
loop_
_entity.id
_entity.type
_entity.pdbx_description
1 polymer ?
#
loop_
_entity_poly.entity_id
_entity_poly.type
_entity_poly.pdbx_seq_one_letter_code
_entity_poly.pdbx_strand_id
1 'polypeptide(L)'
;MASSSGKRIKTSGSKRKDKEPDRSYSNKKAGVIPDFAPQFGEQLENRNWGNLATYPAPANIAVVKEFYSNARRLGDHPAEDYLSYVRGHAIRYDPDSINRFLDTESAGEQCQFALNMEEGADFGDVESVLCVPGGHFQRNRNGAIVNIRRADLNPLAKYWMTFSHANIQPCSHVPNIVVSRAFLLYCVLRGMSINIGQVIANEIQVCANTMNNKAPLGHPSLITHLCELARVNISAPPFERPRKAIDEAYYKQYCGGDEAAQPVQPHHPRRGR
;
A
#
# COMPACT_ATOMS: atom_id res chain seq x y z
N MET A 1 5.46 -64.84 41.29
CA MET A 1 5.10 -63.41 41.25
C MET A 1 6.18 -62.67 40.49
N ALA A 2 5.88 -62.17 39.30
CA ALA A 2 6.70 -61.16 38.62
C ALA A 2 5.79 -60.42 37.63
N SER A 3 5.82 -59.09 37.73
CA SER A 3 4.84 -58.15 37.21
C SER A 3 5.03 -57.85 35.73
N SER A 4 3.93 -57.80 34.98
CA SER A 4 3.85 -57.30 33.60
C SER A 4 3.88 -55.77 33.61
N SER A 5 4.92 -55.15 33.04
CA SER A 5 4.95 -53.72 32.75
C SER A 5 4.80 -53.49 31.24
N GLY A 6 3.63 -52.98 30.85
CA GLY A 6 3.32 -52.62 29.47
C GLY A 6 4.02 -51.32 29.06
N LYS A 7 4.66 -51.33 27.88
CA LYS A 7 5.04 -50.11 27.17
C LYS A 7 4.26 -50.01 25.85
N ARG A 8 3.20 -49.21 25.90
CA ARG A 8 2.42 -48.75 24.75
C ARG A 8 3.20 -47.64 24.04
N ILE A 9 3.78 -47.93 22.88
CA ILE A 9 4.34 -46.91 21.99
C ILE A 9 3.15 -46.18 21.34
N LYS A 10 2.85 -44.96 21.80
CA LYS A 10 1.96 -44.04 21.11
C LYS A 10 2.77 -43.28 20.08
N THR A 11 2.54 -43.54 18.80
CA THR A 11 2.96 -42.68 17.70
C THR A 11 2.17 -41.36 17.76
N SER A 12 2.80 -40.29 18.25
CA SER A 12 2.28 -38.92 18.14
C SER A 12 2.55 -38.39 16.73
N GLY A 13 1.64 -38.70 15.81
CA GLY A 13 1.54 -37.99 14.53
C GLY A 13 1.11 -36.54 14.77
N SER A 14 2.08 -35.66 15.02
CA SER A 14 1.84 -34.21 15.01
C SER A 14 1.65 -33.78 13.55
N LYS A 15 0.39 -33.80 13.09
CA LYS A 15 -0.01 -33.05 11.89
C LYS A 15 0.20 -31.57 12.20
N ARG A 16 1.39 -31.06 11.90
CA ARG A 16 1.60 -29.63 11.70
C ARG A 16 0.66 -29.23 10.56
N LYS A 17 -0.44 -28.55 10.90
CA LYS A 17 -1.16 -27.73 9.93
C LYS A 17 -0.14 -26.66 9.51
N ASP A 18 0.47 -26.86 8.35
CA ASP A 18 1.14 -25.78 7.64
C ASP A 18 0.08 -24.71 7.36
N LYS A 19 -0.05 -23.75 8.28
CA LYS A 19 -0.73 -22.50 7.99
C LYS A 19 0.17 -21.80 6.98
N GLU A 20 -0.19 -21.91 5.72
CA GLU A 20 0.29 -20.98 4.70
C GLU A 20 0.05 -19.56 5.26
N PRO A 21 1.10 -18.71 5.39
CA PRO A 21 0.88 -17.36 5.87
C PRO A 21 -0.06 -16.65 4.89
N ASP A 22 -1.04 -15.91 5.40
CA ASP A 22 -1.94 -15.09 4.56
C ASP A 22 -1.07 -14.13 3.73
N ARG A 23 -1.14 -14.30 2.41
CA ARG A 23 -0.22 -13.74 1.39
C ARG A 23 -0.88 -12.60 0.61
N SER A 24 -1.63 -11.75 1.29
CA SER A 24 -2.34 -10.62 0.68
C SER A 24 -1.99 -9.32 1.39
N TYR A 25 -1.93 -8.21 0.64
CA TYR A 25 -1.89 -6.89 1.24
C TYR A 25 -3.30 -6.49 1.64
N SER A 26 -3.70 -6.81 2.86
CA SER A 26 -4.96 -6.29 3.38
C SER A 26 -4.94 -4.75 3.45
N ASN A 27 -5.92 -4.14 2.79
CA ASN A 27 -6.16 -2.70 2.83
C ASN A 27 -6.39 -2.22 4.28
N LYS A 28 -6.26 -0.91 4.53
CA LYS A 28 -6.51 -0.31 5.85
C LYS A 28 -7.54 0.79 5.74
N LYS A 29 -8.54 0.77 6.63
CA LYS A 29 -9.35 1.97 6.86
C LYS A 29 -8.46 3.08 7.43
N ALA A 30 -8.76 4.32 7.12
CA ALA A 30 -8.07 5.47 7.71
C ALA A 30 -9.08 6.41 8.36
N GLY A 31 -8.82 6.79 9.60
CA GLY A 31 -9.60 7.79 10.30
C GLY A 31 -9.14 9.20 9.92
N VAL A 32 -10.09 10.12 9.81
CA VAL A 32 -9.81 11.56 9.87
C VAL A 32 -9.44 11.88 11.33
N ILE A 33 -8.28 12.50 11.52
CA ILE A 33 -7.70 12.82 12.83
C ILE A 33 -7.50 14.34 12.91
N PRO A 34 -8.59 15.12 13.06
CA PRO A 34 -8.57 16.57 12.88
C PRO A 34 -7.59 17.28 13.83
N ASP A 35 -7.36 16.73 15.02
CA ASP A 35 -6.44 17.30 16.01
C ASP A 35 -4.95 17.06 15.68
N PHE A 36 -4.64 16.14 14.77
CA PHE A 36 -3.26 15.68 14.51
C PHE A 36 -2.81 15.84 13.06
N ALA A 37 -3.71 15.64 12.11
CA ALA A 37 -3.47 15.82 10.68
C ALA A 37 -4.75 16.33 9.99
N PRO A 38 -5.23 17.56 10.30
CA PRO A 38 -6.42 18.12 9.68
C PRO A 38 -6.29 18.20 8.15
N GLN A 39 -5.08 18.49 7.66
CA GLN A 39 -4.80 18.54 6.23
C GLN A 39 -5.03 17.18 5.55
N PHE A 40 -4.88 16.05 6.24
CA PHE A 40 -5.21 14.75 5.64
C PHE A 40 -6.71 14.65 5.30
N GLY A 41 -7.57 15.08 6.23
CA GLY A 41 -9.02 15.11 6.03
C GLY A 41 -9.42 16.06 4.90
N GLU A 42 -8.90 17.28 4.94
CA GLU A 42 -9.15 18.30 3.89
C GLU A 42 -8.74 17.80 2.50
N GLN A 43 -7.58 17.17 2.38
CA GLN A 43 -7.08 16.69 1.09
C GLN A 43 -7.87 15.48 0.57
N LEU A 44 -8.45 14.65 1.46
CA LEU A 44 -9.40 13.60 1.06
C LEU A 44 -10.72 14.21 0.57
N GLU A 45 -11.25 15.19 1.29
CA GLU A 45 -12.51 15.85 0.95
C GLU A 45 -12.40 16.63 -0.36
N ASN A 46 -11.39 17.48 -0.51
CA ASN A 46 -11.15 18.30 -1.70
C ASN A 46 -10.92 17.49 -2.99
N ARG A 47 -10.70 16.17 -2.90
CA ARG A 47 -10.50 15.27 -4.04
C ARG A 47 -11.59 14.23 -4.21
N ASN A 48 -12.62 14.24 -3.37
CA ASN A 48 -13.64 13.19 -3.31
C ASN A 48 -13.02 11.80 -3.04
N TRP A 49 -11.95 11.72 -2.25
CA TRP A 49 -11.27 10.47 -1.90
C TRP A 49 -11.79 9.84 -0.60
N GLY A 50 -12.94 10.27 -0.09
CA GLY A 50 -13.53 9.74 1.15
C GLY A 50 -13.69 8.22 1.12
N ASN A 51 -14.13 7.66 -0.02
CA ASN A 51 -14.29 6.23 -0.18
C ASN A 51 -12.97 5.46 -0.10
N LEU A 52 -11.85 6.00 -0.61
CA LEU A 52 -10.52 5.37 -0.49
C LEU A 52 -10.15 5.06 0.96
N ALA A 53 -10.62 5.86 1.92
CA ALA A 53 -10.36 5.69 3.33
C ALA A 53 -11.31 4.71 4.04
N THR A 54 -12.49 4.43 3.48
CA THR A 54 -13.58 3.72 4.17
C THR A 54 -14.00 2.40 3.51
N TYR A 55 -13.81 2.27 2.19
CA TYR A 55 -14.19 1.08 1.39
C TYR A 55 -13.53 -0.25 1.83
N PRO A 56 -12.34 -0.30 2.46
CA PRO A 56 -11.74 -1.58 2.82
C PRO A 56 -12.67 -2.46 3.65
N ALA A 57 -13.01 -3.62 3.09
CA ALA A 57 -13.90 -4.63 3.67
C ALA A 57 -13.25 -6.03 3.59
N PRO A 58 -13.78 -7.05 4.29
CA PRO A 58 -13.26 -8.41 4.19
C PRO A 58 -13.19 -8.89 2.74
N ALA A 59 -12.03 -9.42 2.35
CA ALA A 59 -11.74 -9.84 0.98
C ALA A 59 -11.79 -11.36 0.84
N ASN A 60 -12.32 -11.86 -0.28
CA ASN A 60 -12.33 -13.28 -0.58
C ASN A 60 -11.01 -13.67 -1.27
N ILE A 61 -10.13 -14.35 -0.54
CA ILE A 61 -8.76 -14.61 -1.00
C ILE A 61 -8.72 -15.63 -2.15
N ALA A 62 -9.71 -16.52 -2.23
CA ALA A 62 -9.78 -17.48 -3.34
C ALA A 62 -10.01 -16.75 -4.68
N VAL A 63 -10.97 -15.81 -4.74
CA VAL A 63 -11.21 -15.05 -5.97
C VAL A 63 -10.08 -14.08 -6.29
N VAL A 64 -9.42 -13.50 -5.28
CA VAL A 64 -8.25 -12.64 -5.49
C VAL A 64 -7.08 -13.41 -6.10
N LYS A 65 -6.79 -14.63 -5.61
CA LYS A 65 -5.75 -15.50 -6.18
C LYS A 65 -6.08 -15.89 -7.62
N GLU A 66 -7.33 -16.26 -7.88
CA GLU A 66 -7.81 -16.61 -9.22
C GLU A 66 -7.69 -15.41 -10.18
N PHE A 67 -8.14 -14.23 -9.75
CA PHE A 67 -8.02 -12.99 -10.49
C PHE A 67 -6.57 -12.70 -10.90
N TYR A 68 -5.62 -12.75 -9.97
CA TYR A 68 -4.22 -12.46 -10.30
C TYR A 68 -3.58 -13.53 -11.20
N SER A 69 -4.03 -14.78 -11.08
CA SER A 69 -3.57 -15.87 -11.96
C SER A 69 -3.97 -15.63 -13.42
N ASN A 70 -5.13 -14.99 -13.64
CA ASN A 70 -5.71 -14.74 -14.95
C ASN A 70 -5.46 -13.32 -15.50
N ALA A 71 -5.08 -12.36 -14.65
CA ALA A 71 -4.77 -10.98 -15.04
C ALA A 71 -3.39 -10.82 -15.70
N ARG A 72 -2.57 -11.88 -15.67
CA ARG A 72 -1.20 -11.86 -16.17
C ARG A 72 -1.19 -11.78 -17.70
N ARG A 73 -0.37 -10.89 -18.26
CA ARG A 73 -0.11 -10.87 -19.70
C ARG A 73 0.77 -12.07 -20.09
N LEU A 74 0.29 -12.91 -21.00
CA LEU A 74 1.03 -14.04 -21.56
C LEU A 74 1.28 -13.78 -23.06
N GLY A 75 2.54 -13.53 -23.41
CA GLY A 75 3.00 -13.32 -24.80
C GLY A 75 2.73 -11.92 -25.37
N ASP A 76 2.94 -11.78 -26.68
CA ASP A 76 2.75 -10.54 -27.46
C ASP A 76 1.29 -10.33 -27.91
N HIS A 77 0.36 -11.17 -27.44
CA HIS A 77 -1.05 -10.96 -27.71
C HIS A 77 -1.53 -9.72 -26.98
N PRO A 78 -2.31 -8.83 -27.62
CA PRO A 78 -2.97 -7.74 -26.92
C PRO A 78 -4.01 -8.37 -25.99
N ALA A 79 -3.60 -8.68 -24.76
CA ALA A 79 -4.56 -8.80 -23.68
C ALA A 79 -5.33 -7.49 -23.65
N GLU A 80 -6.66 -7.53 -23.64
CA GLU A 80 -7.44 -6.33 -23.39
C GLU A 80 -6.92 -5.71 -22.08
N ASP A 81 -6.43 -4.48 -22.18
CA ASP A 81 -5.81 -3.81 -21.04
C ASP A 81 -6.79 -3.79 -19.87
N TYR A 82 -6.29 -4.19 -18.70
CA TYR A 82 -7.05 -4.20 -17.45
C TYR A 82 -8.27 -5.15 -17.41
N LEU A 83 -8.11 -6.37 -17.96
CA LEU A 83 -9.10 -7.43 -17.88
C LEU A 83 -8.55 -8.70 -17.19
N SER A 84 -9.37 -9.35 -16.37
CA SER A 84 -9.12 -10.68 -15.80
C SER A 84 -10.37 -11.54 -15.86
N TYR A 85 -10.25 -12.83 -15.54
CA TYR A 85 -11.37 -13.76 -15.47
C TYR A 85 -11.43 -14.45 -14.11
N VAL A 86 -12.63 -14.57 -13.55
CA VAL A 86 -12.88 -15.28 -12.30
C VAL A 86 -14.17 -16.07 -12.43
N ARG A 87 -14.10 -17.40 -12.28
CA ARG A 87 -15.22 -18.32 -12.37
C ARG A 87 -16.06 -18.12 -13.64
N GLY A 88 -15.37 -17.92 -14.77
CA GLY A 88 -15.99 -17.69 -16.07
C GLY A 88 -16.54 -16.26 -16.30
N HIS A 89 -16.38 -15.34 -15.35
CA HIS A 89 -16.82 -13.94 -15.49
C HIS A 89 -15.65 -13.03 -15.83
N ALA A 90 -15.87 -12.11 -16.76
CA ALA A 90 -14.91 -11.07 -17.12
C ALA A 90 -14.91 -9.96 -16.06
N ILE A 91 -13.73 -9.67 -15.49
CA ILE A 91 -13.53 -8.69 -14.43
C ILE A 91 -12.71 -7.54 -14.99
N ARG A 92 -13.39 -6.43 -15.30
CA ARG A 92 -12.74 -5.19 -15.72
C ARG A 92 -12.17 -4.46 -14.51
N TYR A 93 -10.90 -4.09 -14.58
CA TYR A 93 -10.20 -3.29 -13.57
C TYR A 93 -9.53 -2.07 -14.21
N ASP A 94 -10.07 -1.60 -15.33
CA ASP A 94 -9.64 -0.37 -15.99
C ASP A 94 -9.84 0.86 -15.08
N PRO A 95 -9.12 1.98 -15.36
CA PRO A 95 -9.19 3.19 -14.55
C PRO A 95 -10.63 3.68 -14.30
N ASP A 96 -11.50 3.63 -15.31
CA ASP A 96 -12.89 4.09 -15.21
C ASP A 96 -13.72 3.21 -14.28
N SER A 97 -13.54 1.89 -14.36
CA SER A 97 -14.21 0.93 -13.49
C SER A 97 -13.80 1.10 -12.02
N ILE A 98 -12.51 1.37 -11.77
CA ILE A 98 -11.99 1.64 -10.42
C ILE A 98 -12.47 3.00 -9.92
N ASN A 99 -12.38 4.05 -10.73
CA ASN A 99 -12.84 5.39 -10.36
C ASN A 99 -14.34 5.40 -10.04
N ARG A 100 -15.17 4.70 -10.85
CA ARG A 100 -16.61 4.55 -10.59
C ARG A 100 -16.89 3.83 -9.27
N PHE A 101 -16.11 2.80 -8.93
CA PHE A 101 -16.26 2.10 -7.66
C PHE A 101 -15.86 2.99 -6.47
N LEU A 102 -14.79 3.77 -6.62
CA LEU A 102 -14.30 4.66 -5.58
C LEU A 102 -15.05 5.99 -5.51
N ASP A 103 -15.95 6.28 -6.45
CA ASP A 103 -16.61 7.58 -6.59
C ASP A 103 -15.59 8.73 -6.72
N THR A 104 -14.52 8.49 -7.49
CA THR A 104 -13.47 9.47 -7.76
C THR A 104 -13.53 9.99 -9.18
N GLU A 105 -13.15 11.25 -9.37
CA GLU A 105 -13.10 11.85 -10.70
C GLU A 105 -11.88 11.36 -11.49
N SER A 106 -12.07 11.09 -12.77
CA SER A 106 -10.97 10.91 -13.70
C SER A 106 -10.38 12.29 -13.98
N ALA A 107 -9.17 12.57 -13.51
CA ALA A 107 -8.40 13.68 -14.07
C ALA A 107 -8.29 13.39 -15.57
N GLY A 108 -8.81 14.27 -16.43
CA GLY A 108 -8.82 14.10 -17.89
C GLY A 108 -7.43 13.98 -18.51
N GLU A 109 -7.26 14.38 -19.76
CA GLU A 109 -6.01 14.21 -20.53
C GLU A 109 -4.72 14.80 -19.90
N GLN A 110 -4.82 15.56 -18.79
CA GLN A 110 -3.69 16.18 -18.08
C GLN A 110 -3.60 15.75 -16.60
N CYS A 111 -3.35 14.46 -16.36
CA CYS A 111 -2.99 13.98 -15.02
C CYS A 111 -1.56 14.43 -14.66
N GLN A 112 -1.42 15.37 -13.72
CA GLN A 112 -0.12 15.94 -13.34
C GLN A 112 0.80 14.90 -12.70
N PHE A 113 0.26 13.90 -12.02
CA PHE A 113 1.07 12.77 -11.54
C PHE A 113 1.71 11.98 -12.68
N ALA A 114 0.97 11.73 -13.78
CA ALA A 114 1.52 11.04 -14.94
C ALA A 114 2.63 11.88 -15.61
N LEU A 115 2.40 13.18 -15.78
CA LEU A 115 3.41 14.11 -16.31
C LEU A 115 4.69 14.11 -15.46
N ASN A 116 4.57 14.19 -14.12
CA ASN A 116 5.72 14.14 -13.23
C ASN A 116 6.47 12.80 -13.33
N MET A 117 5.79 11.70 -13.64
CA MET A 117 6.42 10.39 -13.83
C MET A 117 7.17 10.28 -15.16
N GLU A 118 6.71 10.97 -16.21
CA GLU A 118 7.30 10.95 -17.56
C GLU A 118 8.43 11.98 -17.72
N GLU A 119 8.16 13.22 -17.34
CA GLU A 119 9.06 14.36 -17.53
C GLU A 119 9.98 14.59 -16.31
N GLY A 120 9.60 14.05 -15.15
CA GLY A 120 10.24 14.35 -13.88
C GLY A 120 9.61 15.56 -13.19
N ALA A 121 10.05 15.82 -11.95
CA ALA A 121 9.69 16.98 -11.17
C ALA A 121 10.97 17.66 -10.63
N ASP A 122 10.87 18.92 -10.22
CA ASP A 122 11.95 19.57 -9.49
C ASP A 122 12.12 18.89 -8.12
N PHE A 123 13.19 18.11 -7.99
CA PHE A 123 13.50 17.39 -6.76
C PHE A 123 13.69 18.33 -5.56
N GLY A 124 14.14 19.57 -5.77
CA GLY A 124 14.26 20.55 -4.68
C GLY A 124 12.89 20.95 -4.12
N ASP A 125 11.90 21.17 -5.01
CA ASP A 125 10.52 21.42 -4.60
C ASP A 125 9.90 20.19 -3.93
N VAL A 126 10.13 18.99 -4.48
CA VAL A 126 9.68 17.72 -3.88
C VAL A 126 10.24 17.53 -2.47
N GLU A 127 11.53 17.77 -2.27
CA GLU A 127 12.18 17.73 -0.95
C GLU A 127 11.57 18.74 0.01
N SER A 128 11.35 19.98 -0.45
CA SER A 128 10.76 21.05 0.37
C SER A 128 9.34 20.73 0.87
N VAL A 129 8.57 19.99 0.07
CA VAL A 129 7.18 19.60 0.37
C VAL A 129 7.11 18.36 1.25
N LEU A 130 7.99 17.38 1.02
CA LEU A 130 7.90 16.07 1.67
C LEU A 130 8.76 15.94 2.92
N CYS A 131 9.86 16.68 3.02
CA CYS A 131 10.88 16.47 4.04
C CYS A 131 10.78 17.47 5.20
N VAL A 132 11.37 17.10 6.33
CA VAL A 132 11.76 18.06 7.38
C VAL A 132 13.03 18.82 6.94
N PRO A 133 13.37 19.96 7.56
CA PRO A 133 14.61 20.67 7.25
C PRO A 133 15.84 19.76 7.29
N GLY A 134 16.64 19.76 6.23
CA GLY A 134 17.83 18.91 6.06
C GLY A 134 17.57 17.50 5.52
N GLY A 135 16.30 17.07 5.42
CA GLY A 135 15.91 15.86 4.72
C GLY A 135 16.02 16.02 3.19
N HIS A 136 16.44 14.97 2.50
CA HIS A 136 16.71 15.01 1.06
C HIS A 136 16.66 13.62 0.42
N PHE A 137 16.65 13.58 -0.90
CA PHE A 137 16.82 12.35 -1.68
C PHE A 137 18.21 11.77 -1.51
N GLN A 138 18.27 10.47 -1.24
CA GLN A 138 19.49 9.69 -1.33
C GLN A 138 19.93 9.53 -2.79
N ARG A 139 21.24 9.64 -3.01
CA ARG A 139 21.88 9.39 -4.29
C ARG A 139 22.70 8.11 -4.23
N ASN A 140 22.69 7.33 -5.31
CA ASN A 140 23.58 6.19 -5.45
C ASN A 140 25.02 6.66 -5.77
N ARG A 141 25.95 5.70 -5.91
CA ARG A 141 27.37 5.99 -6.23
C ARG A 141 27.56 6.78 -7.54
N ASN A 142 26.61 6.70 -8.45
CA ASN A 142 26.65 7.39 -9.74
C ASN A 142 25.98 8.78 -9.67
N GLY A 143 25.56 9.22 -8.48
CA GLY A 143 24.85 10.49 -8.28
C GLY A 143 23.35 10.45 -8.62
N ALA A 144 22.81 9.32 -9.07
CA ALA A 144 21.39 9.22 -9.41
C ALA A 144 20.52 9.15 -8.15
N ILE A 145 19.41 9.89 -8.15
CA ILE A 145 18.42 9.93 -7.08
C ILE A 145 17.69 8.58 -6.97
N VAL A 146 17.52 8.08 -5.74
CA VAL A 146 16.97 6.73 -5.50
C VAL A 146 15.71 6.75 -4.64
N ASN A 147 15.79 7.36 -3.46
CA ASN A 147 14.71 7.32 -2.47
C ASN A 147 14.88 8.42 -1.41
N ILE A 148 13.84 8.66 -0.61
CA ILE A 148 13.92 9.46 0.62
C ILE A 148 13.79 8.50 1.80
N ARG A 149 14.56 8.71 2.87
CA ARG A 149 14.37 7.91 4.10
C ARG A 149 13.07 8.33 4.77
N ARG A 150 12.32 7.37 5.33
CA ARG A 150 11.12 7.69 6.10
C ARG A 150 11.40 8.66 7.25
N ALA A 151 12.58 8.58 7.87
CA ALA A 151 12.98 9.49 8.95
C ALA A 151 12.99 10.96 8.50
N ASP A 152 13.37 11.21 7.26
CA ASP A 152 13.53 12.54 6.67
C ASP A 152 12.18 13.15 6.24
N LEU A 153 11.11 12.36 6.17
CA LEU A 153 9.77 12.84 5.84
C LEU A 153 9.13 13.65 6.98
N ASN A 154 8.40 14.70 6.64
CA ASN A 154 7.57 15.42 7.60
C ASN A 154 6.38 14.53 8.09
N PRO A 155 5.74 14.87 9.23
CA PRO A 155 4.67 14.04 9.81
C PRO A 155 3.50 13.77 8.86
N LEU A 156 3.07 14.78 8.09
CA LEU A 156 1.97 14.66 7.14
C LEU A 156 2.33 13.71 5.99
N ALA A 157 3.54 13.83 5.44
CA ALA A 157 4.06 12.93 4.41
C ALA A 157 4.21 11.49 4.92
N LYS A 158 4.62 11.27 6.18
CA LYS A 158 4.65 9.92 6.81
C LYS A 158 3.26 9.29 6.90
N TYR A 159 2.26 10.10 7.22
CA TYR A 159 0.87 9.65 7.30
C TYR A 159 0.34 9.28 5.92
N TRP A 160 0.52 10.15 4.93
CA TRP A 160 0.16 9.89 3.53
C TRP A 160 0.92 8.71 2.91
N MET A 161 2.21 8.53 3.24
CA MET A 161 2.99 7.35 2.84
C MET A 161 2.32 6.08 3.33
N THR A 162 1.90 6.06 4.59
CA THR A 162 1.25 4.90 5.20
C THR A 162 -0.09 4.61 4.54
N PHE A 163 -0.90 5.64 4.32
CA PHE A 163 -2.18 5.53 3.63
C PHE A 163 -2.02 4.99 2.21
N SER A 164 -1.11 5.59 1.44
CA SER A 164 -0.84 5.20 0.05
C SER A 164 -0.33 3.76 -0.03
N HIS A 165 0.56 3.35 0.87
CA HIS A 165 1.07 1.97 0.94
C HIS A 165 0.03 0.93 1.40
N ALA A 166 -1.12 1.37 1.93
CA ALA A 166 -2.20 0.47 2.30
C ALA A 166 -3.29 0.38 1.24
N ASN A 167 -3.57 1.49 0.54
CA ASN A 167 -4.81 1.63 -0.23
C ASN A 167 -4.60 1.97 -1.72
N ILE A 168 -3.48 2.61 -2.09
CA ILE A 168 -3.23 3.08 -3.47
C ILE A 168 -2.13 2.28 -4.16
N GLN A 169 -0.98 2.12 -3.50
CA GLN A 169 0.15 1.34 -4.00
C GLN A 169 0.63 0.37 -2.92
N PRO A 170 -0.03 -0.78 -2.72
CA PRO A 170 0.33 -1.73 -1.68
C PRO A 170 1.79 -2.17 -1.74
N CYS A 171 2.48 -2.18 -0.59
CA CYS A 171 3.88 -2.61 -0.51
C CYS A 171 4.22 -3.17 0.87
N SER A 172 5.15 -4.13 0.92
CA SER A 172 5.69 -4.69 2.17
C SER A 172 6.75 -3.72 2.72
N HIS A 173 6.53 -3.27 3.95
CA HIS A 173 7.40 -2.37 4.74
C HIS A 173 8.69 -1.92 4.06
N VAL A 174 8.67 -0.73 3.46
CA VAL A 174 9.89 -0.09 2.96
C VAL A 174 10.26 1.04 3.93
N PRO A 175 11.48 1.05 4.50
CA PRO A 175 11.95 2.13 5.35
C PRO A 175 12.18 3.44 4.58
N ASN A 176 12.21 3.35 3.25
CA ASN A 176 12.44 4.46 2.33
C ASN A 176 11.30 4.54 1.32
N ILE A 177 11.06 5.73 0.78
CA ILE A 177 10.11 5.96 -0.30
C ILE A 177 10.88 6.17 -1.60
N VAL A 178 10.67 5.30 -2.58
CA VAL A 178 11.26 5.44 -3.93
C VAL A 178 10.65 6.61 -4.67
N VAL A 179 11.34 7.11 -5.70
CA VAL A 179 10.97 8.30 -6.46
C VAL A 179 9.51 8.30 -6.93
N SER A 180 9.05 7.21 -7.55
CA SER A 180 7.67 7.14 -8.08
C SER A 180 6.59 7.32 -7.01
N ARG A 181 6.83 6.77 -5.81
CA ARG A 181 5.93 6.90 -4.66
C ARG A 181 6.07 8.29 -4.02
N ALA A 182 7.26 8.86 -4.02
CA ALA A 182 7.48 10.24 -3.57
C ALA A 182 6.72 11.24 -4.45
N PHE A 183 6.70 11.05 -5.77
CA PHE A 183 5.92 11.89 -6.68
C PHE A 183 4.42 11.80 -6.42
N LEU A 184 3.89 10.62 -6.08
CA LEU A 184 2.49 10.50 -5.67
C LEU A 184 2.20 11.37 -4.43
N LEU A 185 3.04 11.26 -3.40
CA LEU A 185 2.87 12.07 -2.19
C LEU A 185 3.02 13.56 -2.46
N TYR A 186 3.98 13.94 -3.30
CA TYR A 186 4.20 15.32 -3.70
C TYR A 186 2.96 15.90 -4.39
N CYS A 187 2.37 15.16 -5.33
CA CYS A 187 1.15 15.57 -6.01
C CYS A 187 -0.01 15.73 -5.03
N VAL A 188 -0.13 14.82 -4.05
CA VAL A 188 -1.14 14.92 -2.99
C VAL A 188 -0.92 16.19 -2.16
N LEU A 189 0.29 16.45 -1.68
CA LEU A 189 0.55 17.61 -0.81
C LEU A 189 0.51 18.94 -1.57
N ARG A 190 0.71 18.95 -2.88
CA ARG A 190 0.67 20.16 -3.72
C ARG A 190 -0.69 20.47 -4.34
N GLY A 191 -1.73 19.68 -4.10
CA GLY A 191 -3.02 19.95 -4.74
C GLY A 191 -3.08 19.50 -6.20
N MET A 192 -2.13 18.70 -6.67
CA MET A 192 -2.04 18.32 -8.09
C MET A 192 -3.04 17.22 -8.46
N SER A 193 -3.42 17.20 -9.73
CA SER A 193 -4.35 16.20 -10.27
C SER A 193 -3.74 14.79 -10.31
N ILE A 194 -4.49 13.82 -9.80
CA ILE A 194 -4.09 12.41 -9.73
C ILE A 194 -5.29 11.55 -10.14
N ASN A 195 -5.14 10.76 -11.20
CA ASN A 195 -6.11 9.72 -11.55
C ASN A 195 -5.86 8.45 -10.71
N ILE A 196 -6.58 8.31 -9.60
CA ILE A 196 -6.39 7.18 -8.68
C ILE A 196 -6.72 5.84 -9.33
N GLY A 197 -7.77 5.78 -10.14
CA GLY A 197 -8.12 4.58 -10.91
C GLY A 197 -6.94 4.11 -11.76
N GLN A 198 -6.26 5.03 -12.45
CA GLN A 198 -5.08 4.69 -13.26
C GLN A 198 -3.90 4.21 -12.40
N VAL A 199 -3.62 4.87 -11.26
CA VAL A 199 -2.53 4.46 -10.37
C VAL A 199 -2.77 3.04 -9.84
N ILE A 200 -3.98 2.74 -9.38
CA ILE A 200 -4.35 1.42 -8.85
C ILE A 200 -4.36 0.36 -9.95
N ALA A 201 -4.91 0.67 -11.13
CA ALA A 201 -4.95 -0.26 -12.27
C ALA A 201 -3.53 -0.68 -12.67
N ASN A 202 -2.60 0.29 -12.75
CA ASN A 202 -1.19 0.04 -13.04
C ASN A 202 -0.54 -0.81 -11.95
N GLU A 203 -0.80 -0.52 -10.67
CA GLU A 203 -0.24 -1.30 -9.56
C GLU A 203 -0.73 -2.76 -9.58
N ILE A 204 -2.02 -3.00 -9.86
CA ILE A 204 -2.57 -4.35 -10.03
C ILE A 204 -1.87 -5.07 -11.19
N GLN A 205 -1.68 -4.39 -12.32
CA GLN A 205 -1.02 -4.96 -13.49
C GLN A 205 0.45 -5.31 -13.22
N VAL A 206 1.19 -4.42 -12.55
CA VAL A 206 2.58 -4.69 -12.11
C VAL A 206 2.62 -5.89 -11.18
N CYS A 207 1.68 -6.00 -10.24
CA CYS A 207 1.56 -7.16 -9.35
C CYS A 207 1.28 -8.46 -10.12
N ALA A 208 0.33 -8.44 -11.08
CA ALA A 208 -0.03 -9.61 -11.89
C ALA A 208 1.13 -10.12 -12.76
N ASN A 209 1.98 -9.21 -13.26
CA ASN A 209 3.10 -9.54 -14.14
C ASN A 209 4.39 -9.90 -13.39
N THR A 210 4.47 -9.62 -12.08
CA THR A 210 5.66 -9.95 -11.28
C THR A 210 5.75 -11.48 -11.09
N MET A 211 6.84 -12.09 -11.57
CA MET A 211 7.12 -13.53 -11.45
C MET A 211 7.53 -13.95 -10.02
N ASN A 212 6.72 -13.64 -9.02
CA ASN A 212 6.97 -14.04 -7.65
C ASN A 212 5.67 -14.53 -6.98
N ASN A 213 5.45 -15.83 -7.00
CA ASN A 213 4.30 -16.47 -6.32
C ASN A 213 4.33 -16.30 -4.79
N LYS A 214 5.39 -15.70 -4.22
CA LYS A 214 5.49 -15.34 -2.80
C LYS A 214 5.21 -13.86 -2.53
N ALA A 215 5.05 -13.03 -3.57
CA ALA A 215 4.72 -11.62 -3.38
C ALA A 215 3.28 -11.50 -2.86
N PRO A 216 3.00 -10.60 -1.89
CA PRO A 216 1.65 -10.42 -1.41
C PRO A 216 0.76 -9.79 -2.49
N LEU A 217 -0.51 -10.22 -2.55
CA LEU A 217 -1.47 -9.76 -3.55
C LEU A 217 -2.02 -8.38 -3.18
N GLY A 218 -1.88 -7.39 -4.07
CA GLY A 218 -2.39 -6.03 -3.86
C GLY A 218 -3.91 -5.95 -3.94
N HIS A 219 -4.50 -4.96 -3.29
CA HIS A 219 -5.92 -4.56 -3.45
C HIS A 219 -6.98 -5.67 -3.29
N PRO A 220 -6.88 -6.58 -2.29
CA PRO A 220 -7.79 -7.70 -2.17
C PRO A 220 -9.25 -7.28 -1.95
N SER A 221 -9.49 -6.21 -1.18
CA SER A 221 -10.86 -5.70 -0.97
C SER A 221 -11.46 -5.16 -2.26
N LEU A 222 -10.69 -4.38 -3.04
CA LEU A 222 -11.16 -3.84 -4.32
C LEU A 222 -11.48 -4.97 -5.30
N ILE A 223 -10.56 -5.91 -5.48
CA ILE A 223 -10.75 -7.04 -6.41
C ILE A 223 -11.97 -7.88 -6.01
N THR A 224 -12.20 -8.11 -4.72
CA THR A 224 -13.40 -8.81 -4.24
C THR A 224 -14.68 -8.07 -4.63
N HIS A 225 -14.73 -6.74 -4.48
CA HIS A 225 -15.89 -5.95 -4.91
C HIS A 225 -16.07 -5.93 -6.43
N LEU A 226 -14.98 -5.81 -7.21
CA LEU A 226 -15.06 -5.89 -8.66
C LEU A 226 -15.62 -7.24 -9.12
N CYS A 227 -15.23 -8.34 -8.44
CA CYS A 227 -15.82 -9.66 -8.68
C CYS A 227 -17.32 -9.70 -8.35
N GLU A 228 -17.72 -9.11 -7.22
CA GLU A 228 -19.13 -9.03 -6.82
C GLU A 228 -19.97 -8.22 -7.82
N LEU A 229 -19.46 -7.07 -8.28
CA LEU A 229 -20.11 -6.25 -9.32
C LEU A 229 -20.27 -7.00 -10.64
N ALA A 230 -19.30 -7.86 -10.98
CA ALA A 230 -19.37 -8.78 -12.12
C ALA A 230 -20.22 -10.04 -11.86
N ARG A 231 -20.95 -10.10 -10.74
CA ARG A 231 -21.85 -11.20 -10.33
C ARG A 231 -21.14 -12.53 -10.05
N VAL A 232 -19.84 -12.50 -9.74
CA VAL A 232 -19.13 -13.67 -9.24
C VAL A 232 -19.66 -14.02 -7.85
N ASN A 233 -19.97 -15.29 -7.61
CA ASN A 233 -20.31 -15.75 -6.26
C ASN A 233 -19.10 -15.62 -5.33
N ILE A 234 -19.11 -14.69 -4.36
CA ILE A 234 -18.02 -14.50 -3.40
C ILE A 234 -18.34 -15.03 -2.00
N SER A 235 -19.45 -15.76 -1.82
CA SER A 235 -19.97 -16.13 -0.49
C SER A 235 -19.12 -17.18 0.24
N ALA A 236 -18.37 -17.99 -0.52
CA ALA A 236 -17.58 -19.07 0.06
C ALA A 236 -16.26 -18.57 0.68
N PRO A 237 -15.91 -19.00 1.91
CA PRO A 237 -14.63 -18.65 2.56
C PRO A 237 -13.41 -19.20 1.80
N PRO A 238 -12.18 -18.71 2.05
CA PRO A 238 -11.77 -17.85 3.18
C PRO A 238 -11.87 -16.33 2.92
N PHE A 239 -12.23 -15.60 3.98
CA PHE A 239 -12.23 -14.14 4.00
C PHE A 239 -11.09 -13.59 4.87
N GLU A 240 -10.32 -12.66 4.34
CA GLU A 240 -9.29 -11.91 5.08
C GLU A 240 -9.82 -10.53 5.45
N ARG A 241 -9.67 -10.12 6.72
CA ARG A 241 -10.14 -8.81 7.18
C ARG A 241 -9.11 -7.72 6.87
N PRO A 242 -9.55 -6.48 6.61
CA PRO A 242 -8.65 -5.33 6.55
C PRO A 242 -7.74 -5.25 7.77
N ARG A 243 -6.51 -4.74 7.58
CA ARG A 243 -5.58 -4.52 8.69
C ARG A 243 -6.10 -3.43 9.62
N LYS A 244 -5.52 -3.35 10.83
CA LYS A 244 -5.84 -2.31 11.82
C LYS A 244 -5.80 -0.93 11.14
N ALA A 245 -6.83 -0.13 11.43
CA ALA A 245 -7.00 1.19 10.86
C ALA A 245 -5.79 2.10 11.13
N ILE A 246 -5.59 3.06 10.24
CA ILE A 246 -4.65 4.16 10.43
C ILE A 246 -5.41 5.21 11.24
N ASP A 247 -5.12 5.28 12.55
CA ASP A 247 -5.83 6.08 13.55
C ASP A 247 -4.87 7.04 14.27
N GLU A 248 -5.38 7.80 15.23
CA GLU A 248 -4.60 8.72 16.06
C GLU A 248 -3.44 8.01 16.77
N ALA A 249 -3.67 6.79 17.27
CA ALA A 249 -2.63 6.02 17.93
C ALA A 249 -1.50 5.66 16.96
N TYR A 250 -1.84 5.30 15.71
CA TYR A 250 -0.84 5.11 14.65
C TYR A 250 -0.08 6.42 14.38
N TYR A 251 -0.78 7.55 14.28
CA TYR A 251 -0.15 8.83 14.02
C TYR A 251 0.87 9.17 15.11
N LYS A 252 0.48 9.13 16.39
CA LYS A 252 1.38 9.40 17.52
C LYS A 252 2.58 8.47 17.55
N GLN A 253 2.37 7.18 17.24
CA GLN A 253 3.46 6.20 17.30
C GLN A 253 4.48 6.36 16.17
N TYR A 254 4.05 6.75 14.97
CA TYR A 254 4.87 6.62 13.76
C TYR A 254 5.05 7.90 12.93
N CYS A 255 4.31 8.96 13.24
CA CYS A 255 4.28 10.22 12.47
C CYS A 255 4.56 11.44 13.36
N GLY A 256 3.88 11.53 14.50
CA GLY A 256 4.12 12.52 15.54
C GLY A 256 5.47 12.24 16.18
N GLY A 257 6.54 12.81 15.62
CA GLY A 257 7.79 12.90 16.35
C GLY A 257 7.51 13.71 17.60
N ASP A 258 7.78 13.15 18.78
CA ASP A 258 7.93 13.99 19.95
C ASP A 258 8.99 15.04 19.60
N GLU A 259 8.56 16.29 19.49
CA GLU A 259 9.41 17.47 19.50
C GLU A 259 9.99 17.66 20.91
N ALA A 260 10.62 16.61 21.45
CA ALA A 260 11.56 16.77 22.53
C ALA A 260 12.89 17.06 21.84
N ALA A 261 13.24 18.35 21.76
CA ALA A 261 14.62 18.77 21.65
C ALA A 261 15.43 17.88 22.62
N GLN A 262 16.25 16.99 22.08
CA GLN A 262 17.19 16.27 22.92
C GLN A 262 18.02 17.35 23.63
N PRO A 263 18.10 17.37 24.97
CA PRO A 263 19.11 18.17 25.63
C PRO A 263 20.44 17.71 25.06
N VAL A 264 21.18 18.62 24.44
CA VAL A 264 22.58 18.40 24.08
C VAL A 264 23.26 17.86 25.32
N GLN A 265 23.68 16.59 25.29
CA GLN A 265 24.45 16.04 26.40
C GLN A 265 25.73 16.88 26.54
N PRO A 266 26.06 17.40 27.74
CA PRO A 266 27.29 18.13 27.91
C PRO A 266 28.46 17.18 27.64
N HIS A 267 29.30 17.55 26.66
CA HIS A 267 30.56 16.88 26.40
C HIS A 267 31.40 16.89 27.69
N HIS A 268 31.57 15.72 28.30
CA HIS A 268 32.55 15.56 29.37
C HIS A 268 33.97 15.71 28.77
N PRO A 269 34.85 16.55 29.37
CA PRO A 269 36.23 16.64 28.94
C PRO A 269 36.92 15.28 29.16
N ARG A 270 37.55 14.75 28.10
CA ARG A 270 38.44 13.59 28.21
C ARG A 270 39.54 13.92 29.21
N ARG A 271 39.52 13.26 30.36
CA ARG A 271 40.66 13.22 31.29
C ARG A 271 41.77 12.42 30.62
N GLY A 272 42.88 13.10 30.35
CA GLY A 272 44.08 12.49 29.82
C GLY A 272 44.70 11.50 30.81
N ARG A 273 45.32 10.49 30.23
CA ARG A 273 46.50 9.82 30.75
C ARG A 273 47.36 9.40 29.57
#